data_AF-A0AA42X425-F1
#
_entry.id   AF-A0AA42X425-F1
#
_cell.length_a   1.000
_cell.length_b   1.000
_cell.length_c   1.000
_cell.angle_alpha   90.00
_cell.angle_beta   90.00
_cell.angle_gamma   90.00
#
_symmetry.space_group_name_H-M   'P 1'
#
loop_
_entity.id
_entity.type
_entity.pdbx_description
1 polymer ?
#
loop_
_entity_poly.entity_id
_entity_poly.type
_entity_poly.pdbx_seq_one_letter_code
_entity_poly.pdbx_strand_id
1 'polypeptide(L)'
;MKHFPLMAIALVLTACAAEPTPDQRFAQEVESDVRRSLKDPDSANFEKIEAFAKEKIACGKVNAKNSFGGYTGMEDFSYYDGRPHIQSEDIKAYVVGSGQCLIASARRSIEEAKNSDHSPEDKKKLIGMYEKNIADIERDPTFGL
;
A
#
# COMPACT_ATOMS: atom_id res chain seq x y z
N MET A 1 24.68 -52.25 -33.87
CA MET A 1 24.82 -50.78 -33.75
C MET A 1 23.64 -50.12 -34.45
N LYS A 2 22.77 -49.41 -33.72
CA LYS A 2 22.01 -48.23 -34.17
C LYS A 2 21.22 -47.73 -32.95
N HIS A 3 21.72 -46.63 -32.40
CA HIS A 3 21.19 -45.92 -31.25
C HIS A 3 19.78 -45.42 -31.55
N PHE A 4 18.83 -45.71 -30.65
CA PHE A 4 17.53 -45.05 -30.63
C PHE A 4 17.72 -43.74 -29.84
N PRO A 5 17.55 -42.55 -30.44
CA PRO A 5 17.80 -41.30 -29.74
C PRO A 5 16.73 -41.09 -28.67
N LEU A 6 17.17 -40.73 -27.46
CA LEU A 6 16.35 -40.21 -26.38
C LEU A 6 15.47 -39.07 -26.93
N MET A 7 14.16 -39.29 -26.94
CA MET A 7 13.19 -38.23 -27.15
C MET A 7 13.14 -37.39 -25.86
N ALA A 8 13.62 -36.16 -25.94
CA ALA A 8 13.62 -35.20 -24.85
C ALA A 8 12.18 -34.95 -24.37
N ILE A 9 11.90 -35.26 -23.11
CA ILE A 9 10.68 -34.86 -22.42
C ILE A 9 10.78 -33.34 -22.23
N ALA A 10 10.02 -32.58 -23.03
CA ALA A 10 9.84 -31.16 -22.83
C ALA A 10 9.02 -30.94 -21.55
N LEU A 11 9.71 -30.60 -20.46
CA LEU A 11 9.11 -30.22 -19.20
C LEU A 11 8.47 -28.84 -19.37
N VAL A 12 7.18 -28.79 -19.70
CA VAL A 12 6.40 -27.54 -19.73
C VAL A 12 6.20 -27.10 -18.29
N LEU A 13 7.13 -26.31 -17.76
CA LEU A 13 6.98 -25.58 -16.50
C LEU A 13 5.98 -24.45 -16.75
N THR A 14 4.68 -24.75 -16.71
CA THR A 14 3.65 -23.73 -16.50
C THR A 14 3.80 -23.21 -15.08
N ALA A 15 4.64 -22.18 -14.93
CA ALA A 15 4.65 -21.36 -13.74
C ALA A 15 3.30 -20.63 -13.68
N CYS A 16 2.41 -21.07 -12.80
CA CYS A 16 1.26 -20.27 -12.41
C CYS A 16 1.80 -19.02 -11.71
N ALA A 17 1.99 -17.92 -12.44
CA ALA A 17 2.14 -16.62 -11.81
C ALA A 17 0.79 -16.32 -11.14
N ALA A 18 0.76 -16.24 -9.81
CA ALA A 18 -0.44 -15.79 -9.11
C ALA A 18 -0.80 -14.38 -9.61
N GLU A 19 -2.05 -14.20 -10.02
CA GLU A 19 -2.55 -12.90 -10.45
C GLU A 19 -2.37 -11.88 -9.31
N PRO A 20 -1.90 -10.65 -9.58
CA PRO A 20 -1.75 -9.64 -8.55
C PRO A 20 -3.10 -9.31 -7.92
N THR A 21 -3.14 -9.22 -6.60
CA THR A 21 -4.34 -8.83 -5.84
C THR A 21 -4.76 -7.40 -6.21
N PRO A 22 -6.02 -7.00 -5.95
CA PRO A 22 -6.45 -5.62 -6.15
C PRO A 22 -5.54 -4.60 -5.47
N ASP A 23 -5.11 -4.87 -4.23
CA ASP A 23 -4.19 -3.99 -3.50
C ASP A 23 -2.80 -3.91 -4.15
N GLN A 24 -2.29 -5.03 -4.70
CA GLN A 24 -1.01 -5.02 -5.42
C GLN A 24 -1.07 -4.22 -6.73
N ARG A 25 -2.18 -4.33 -7.48
CA ARG A 25 -2.39 -3.53 -8.70
C ARG A 25 -2.51 -2.04 -8.35
N PHE A 26 -3.30 -1.73 -7.32
CA PHE A 26 -3.48 -0.36 -6.87
C PHE A 26 -2.15 0.24 -6.35
N ALA A 27 -1.32 -0.54 -5.64
CA ALA A 27 0.02 -0.10 -5.25
C ALA A 27 0.88 0.29 -6.47
N GLN A 28 0.84 -0.49 -7.56
CA GLN A 28 1.57 -0.18 -8.80
C GLN A 28 1.07 1.12 -9.46
N GLU A 29 -0.25 1.34 -9.47
CA GLU A 29 -0.85 2.59 -9.94
C GLU A 29 -0.39 3.78 -9.09
N VAL A 30 -0.44 3.65 -7.77
CA VAL A 30 0.02 4.67 -6.82
C VAL A 30 1.51 4.97 -7.02
N GLU A 31 2.38 3.98 -7.14
CA GLU A 31 3.80 4.22 -7.39
C GLU A 31 4.02 4.98 -8.70
N SER A 32 3.28 4.64 -9.76
CA SER A 32 3.34 5.35 -11.04
C SER A 32 2.94 6.82 -10.87
N ASP A 33 1.89 7.10 -10.11
CA ASP A 33 1.40 8.45 -9.84
C ASP A 33 2.38 9.25 -8.99
N VAL A 34 2.93 8.64 -7.94
CA VAL A 34 3.98 9.24 -7.10
C VAL A 34 5.21 9.54 -7.93
N ARG A 35 5.70 8.61 -8.76
CA ARG A 35 6.85 8.85 -9.67
C ARG A 35 6.64 10.11 -10.50
N ARG A 36 5.45 10.29 -11.08
CA ARG A 36 5.15 11.47 -11.92
C ARG A 36 5.10 12.79 -11.16
N SER A 37 4.95 12.77 -9.83
CA SER A 37 5.01 13.98 -9.00
C SER A 37 6.43 14.39 -8.56
N LEU A 38 7.43 13.52 -8.73
CA LEU A 38 8.81 13.77 -8.27
C LEU A 38 9.63 14.57 -9.27
N LYS A 39 10.71 15.21 -8.79
CA LYS A 39 11.64 15.97 -9.64
C LYS A 39 12.46 15.07 -10.59
N ASP A 40 12.81 13.87 -10.13
CA ASP A 40 13.47 12.83 -10.92
C ASP A 40 12.68 11.51 -10.78
N PRO A 41 11.67 11.28 -11.65
CA PRO A 41 10.79 10.10 -11.58
C PRO A 41 11.52 8.75 -11.65
N ASP A 42 12.61 8.67 -12.41
CA ASP A 42 13.34 7.42 -12.67
C ASP A 42 14.22 7.02 -11.48
N SER A 43 14.53 7.97 -10.59
CA SER A 43 15.30 7.72 -9.36
C SER A 43 14.47 7.23 -8.18
N ALA A 44 13.15 7.12 -8.32
CA ALA A 44 12.26 6.83 -7.20
C ALA A 44 12.48 5.43 -6.61
N ASN A 45 12.77 5.39 -5.30
CA ASN A 45 12.83 4.18 -4.51
C ASN A 45 11.72 4.21 -3.44
N PHE A 46 10.92 3.15 -3.40
CA PHE A 46 9.74 3.05 -2.55
C PHE A 46 9.94 2.03 -1.42
N GLU A 47 9.40 2.35 -0.24
CA GLU A 47 9.34 1.40 0.88
C GLU A 47 7.99 1.49 1.60
N LYS A 48 7.60 0.39 2.26
CA LYS A 48 6.47 0.33 3.20
C LYS A 48 5.15 0.83 2.59
N ILE A 49 4.87 0.48 1.33
CA ILE A 49 3.60 0.83 0.71
C ILE A 49 2.49 -0.04 1.30
N GLU A 50 1.53 0.61 1.96
CA GLU A 50 0.24 0.04 2.32
C GLU A 50 -0.80 0.58 1.34
N ALA A 51 -1.41 -0.31 0.56
CA ALA A 51 -2.41 0.03 -0.44
C ALA A 51 -3.76 -0.60 -0.08
N PHE A 52 -4.84 0.18 -0.22
CA PHE A 52 -6.21 -0.19 0.09
C PHE A 52 -7.09 0.11 -1.13
N ALA A 53 -7.18 -0.84 -2.06
CA ALA A 53 -7.81 -0.61 -3.37
C ALA A 53 -9.31 -0.29 -3.26
N LYS A 54 -10.00 -0.86 -2.26
CA LYS A 54 -11.42 -0.63 -2.02
C LYS A 54 -11.69 0.83 -1.60
N GLU A 55 -10.84 1.37 -0.75
CA GLU A 55 -10.91 2.74 -0.25
C GLU A 55 -10.25 3.75 -1.21
N LYS A 56 -9.44 3.26 -2.17
CA LYS A 56 -8.55 4.07 -3.04
C LYS A 56 -7.59 4.94 -2.24
N ILE A 57 -7.04 4.36 -1.17
CA ILE A 57 -6.09 4.99 -0.26
C ILE A 57 -4.79 4.22 -0.26
N ALA A 58 -3.66 4.93 -0.28
CA ALA A 58 -2.37 4.32 0.00
C ALA A 58 -1.47 5.27 0.80
N CYS A 59 -0.47 4.72 1.46
CA CYS A 59 0.57 5.46 2.13
C CYS A 59 1.87 4.68 2.05
N GLY A 60 2.99 5.39 2.16
CA GLY A 60 4.29 4.76 2.12
C GLY A 60 5.42 5.78 2.17
N LYS A 61 6.61 5.32 1.83
CA LYS A 61 7.82 6.14 1.76
C LYS A 61 8.38 6.14 0.36
N VAL A 62 8.92 7.28 -0.06
CA VAL A 62 9.63 7.45 -1.32
C VAL A 62 10.90 8.28 -1.11
N ASN A 63 11.97 7.93 -1.84
CA ASN A 63 13.16 8.77 -1.96
C ASN A 63 13.50 8.90 -3.44
N ALA A 64 13.81 10.12 -3.86
CA ALA A 64 14.18 10.44 -5.23
C ALA A 64 15.23 11.56 -5.22
N LYS A 65 15.91 11.73 -6.34
CA LYS A 65 16.85 12.83 -6.54
C LYS A 65 16.09 14.14 -6.67
N ASN A 66 16.66 15.19 -6.09
CA ASN A 66 16.22 16.56 -6.29
C ASN A 66 16.76 17.13 -7.61
N SER A 67 16.45 18.40 -7.90
CA SER A 67 16.93 19.10 -9.12
C SER A 67 18.44 19.30 -9.20
N PHE A 68 19.19 19.03 -8.13
CA PHE A 68 20.65 19.04 -8.10
C PHE A 68 21.26 17.63 -8.29
N GLY A 69 20.43 16.60 -8.51
CA GLY A 69 20.84 15.22 -8.78
C GLY A 69 21.17 14.39 -7.54
N GLY A 70 20.94 14.92 -6.33
CA GLY A 70 21.20 14.24 -5.06
C GLY A 70 19.93 13.75 -4.37
N TYR A 71 20.01 12.60 -3.68
CA TYR A 71 18.94 12.11 -2.80
C TYR A 71 18.86 12.96 -1.53
N THR A 72 17.65 13.30 -1.10
CA THR A 72 17.39 14.12 0.09
C THR A 72 16.97 13.30 1.31
N GLY A 73 16.75 12.00 1.13
CA GLY A 73 16.34 11.07 2.19
C GLY A 73 14.94 10.50 1.94
N MET A 74 14.57 9.49 2.73
CA MET A 74 13.24 8.90 2.67
C MET A 74 12.19 9.86 3.20
N GLU A 75 11.14 10.04 2.41
CA GLU A 75 10.05 10.95 2.67
C GLU A 75 8.71 10.20 2.66
N ASP A 76 7.81 10.58 3.56
CA ASP A 76 6.47 10.00 3.63
C ASP A 76 5.55 10.59 2.55
N PHE A 77 4.66 9.75 2.03
CA PHE A 77 3.56 10.17 1.17
C PHE A 77 2.25 9.51 1.58
N SER A 78 1.14 10.17 1.25
CA SER A 78 -0.18 9.56 1.20
C SER A 78 -0.80 9.74 -0.18
N TYR A 79 -1.68 8.84 -0.57
CA TYR A 79 -2.43 8.87 -1.81
C TYR A 79 -3.89 8.74 -1.46
N TYR A 80 -4.65 9.75 -1.82
CA TYR A 80 -6.11 9.78 -1.72
C TYR A 80 -6.61 10.74 -2.79
N ASP A 81 -7.92 10.92 -2.93
CA ASP A 81 -8.54 11.82 -3.91
C ASP A 81 -8.01 11.71 -5.37
N GLY A 82 -7.41 10.56 -5.71
CA GLY A 82 -6.80 10.27 -7.01
C GLY A 82 -5.43 10.91 -7.26
N ARG A 83 -4.72 11.37 -6.23
CA ARG A 83 -3.37 11.94 -6.38
C ARG A 83 -2.44 11.70 -5.17
N PRO A 84 -1.12 11.74 -5.38
CA PRO A 84 -0.16 11.68 -4.28
C PRO A 84 -0.04 13.04 -3.56
N HIS A 85 0.21 12.97 -2.26
CA HIS A 85 0.50 14.09 -1.36
C HIS A 85 1.80 13.78 -0.62
N ILE A 86 2.87 14.51 -0.98
CA ILE A 86 4.21 14.35 -0.44
C ILE A 86 4.35 15.21 0.82
N GLN A 87 4.88 14.64 1.91
CA GLN A 87 4.89 15.27 3.24
C GLN A 87 5.53 16.67 3.26
N SER A 88 6.65 16.88 2.59
CA SER A 88 7.34 18.18 2.56
C SER A 88 6.68 19.21 1.64
N GLU A 89 5.87 18.78 0.67
CA GLU A 89 5.18 19.66 -0.27
C GLU A 89 3.85 20.16 0.31
N ASP A 90 3.07 19.25 0.92
CA ASP A 90 1.80 19.60 1.58
C ASP A 90 1.58 18.75 2.83
N ILE A 91 2.12 19.24 3.96
CA ILE A 91 2.01 18.55 5.25
C ILE A 91 0.55 18.36 5.69
N LYS A 92 -0.35 19.30 5.37
CA LYS A 92 -1.75 19.21 5.80
C LYS A 92 -2.46 18.11 5.02
N ALA A 93 -2.29 18.12 3.71
CA ALA A 93 -2.86 17.09 2.86
C ALA A 93 -2.26 15.72 3.18
N TYR A 94 -0.95 15.64 3.42
CA TYR A 94 -0.30 14.42 3.89
C TYR A 94 -0.97 13.86 5.16
N VAL A 95 -1.15 14.71 6.18
CA VAL A 95 -1.73 14.30 7.47
C VAL A 95 -3.14 13.76 7.30
N VAL A 96 -4.00 14.42 6.52
CA VAL A 96 -5.35 13.92 6.18
C VAL A 96 -5.27 12.51 5.59
N GLY A 97 -4.46 12.32 4.54
CA GLY A 97 -4.31 11.02 3.90
C GLY A 97 -3.69 9.96 4.82
N SER A 98 -2.79 10.34 5.72
CA SER A 98 -2.22 9.43 6.72
C SER A 98 -3.29 8.91 7.69
N GLY A 99 -4.22 9.77 8.12
CA GLY A 99 -5.38 9.38 8.92
C GLY A 99 -6.30 8.41 8.18
N GLN A 100 -6.54 8.66 6.89
CA GLN A 100 -7.31 7.75 6.04
C GLN A 100 -6.64 6.38 5.93
N CYS A 101 -5.31 6.34 5.84
CA CYS A 101 -4.55 5.09 5.83
C CYS A 101 -4.70 4.32 7.14
N LEU A 102 -4.62 5.01 8.29
CA LEU A 102 -4.84 4.38 9.61
C LEU A 102 -6.25 3.79 9.73
N ILE A 103 -7.27 4.51 9.25
CA ILE A 103 -8.66 4.02 9.24
C ILE A 103 -8.81 2.82 8.29
N ALA A 104 -8.25 2.88 7.08
CA ALA A 104 -8.32 1.78 6.12
C ALA A 104 -7.61 0.53 6.65
N SER A 105 -6.45 0.69 7.31
CA SER A 105 -5.72 -0.37 8.00
C SER A 105 -6.56 -1.00 9.12
N ALA A 106 -7.15 -0.17 9.98
CA ALA A 106 -8.03 -0.65 11.05
C ALA A 106 -9.27 -1.39 10.50
N ARG A 107 -9.87 -0.93 9.41
CA ARG A 107 -10.99 -1.60 8.74
C ARG A 107 -10.58 -2.97 8.18
N ARG A 108 -9.39 -3.09 7.58
CA ARG A 108 -8.84 -4.39 7.15
C ARG A 108 -8.69 -5.32 8.34
N SER A 109 -8.10 -4.85 9.45
CA SER A 109 -7.96 -5.67 10.67
C SER A 109 -9.29 -6.10 11.28
N ILE A 110 -10.34 -5.27 11.19
CA ILE A 110 -11.70 -5.66 11.58
C ILE A 110 -12.20 -6.83 10.71
N GLU A 111 -12.04 -6.76 9.39
CA GLU A 111 -12.44 -7.84 8.49
C GLU A 111 -11.64 -9.13 8.73
N GLU A 112 -10.33 -9.01 8.98
CA GLU A 112 -9.48 -10.15 9.38
C GLU A 112 -9.96 -10.76 10.71
N ALA A 113 -10.27 -9.93 11.71
CA ALA A 113 -10.78 -10.39 13.00
C ALA A 113 -12.13 -11.11 12.86
N LYS A 114 -13.05 -10.59 12.02
CA LYS A 114 -14.32 -11.26 11.72
C LYS A 114 -14.11 -12.65 11.14
N ASN A 115 -13.15 -12.78 10.23
CA ASN A 115 -12.85 -14.02 9.50
C ASN A 115 -11.85 -14.96 10.19
N SER A 116 -11.30 -14.57 11.35
CA SER A 116 -10.38 -15.39 12.14
C SER A 116 -11.06 -16.54 12.89
N ASP A 117 -10.26 -17.48 13.41
CA ASP A 117 -10.73 -18.58 14.27
C ASP A 117 -10.81 -18.21 15.78
N HIS A 118 -10.72 -16.92 16.12
CA HIS A 118 -10.82 -16.46 17.51
C HIS A 118 -12.20 -16.74 18.14
N SER A 119 -12.24 -16.81 19.48
CA SER A 119 -13.51 -16.93 20.22
C SER A 119 -14.43 -15.73 19.94
N PRO A 120 -15.76 -15.88 20.04
CA PRO A 120 -16.68 -14.76 19.87
C PRO A 120 -16.35 -13.56 20.78
N GLU A 121 -15.91 -13.84 22.00
CA GLU A 121 -15.51 -12.83 22.99
C GLU A 121 -14.25 -12.07 22.54
N ASP A 122 -13.23 -12.80 22.06
CA ASP A 122 -11.99 -12.19 21.57
C ASP A 122 -12.23 -11.37 20.30
N LYS A 123 -13.06 -11.87 19.37
CA LYS A 123 -13.47 -11.12 18.18
C LYS A 123 -14.14 -9.80 18.57
N LYS A 124 -15.11 -9.85 19.48
CA LYS A 124 -15.81 -8.66 19.97
C LYS A 124 -14.85 -7.64 20.58
N LYS A 125 -13.87 -8.11 21.36
CA LYS A 125 -12.85 -7.25 21.98
C LYS A 125 -11.93 -6.60 20.93
N LEU A 126 -11.43 -7.38 19.98
CA LEU A 126 -10.55 -6.88 18.91
C LEU A 126 -11.27 -5.86 18.02
N ILE A 127 -12.46 -6.20 17.55
CA ILE A 127 -13.27 -5.33 16.71
C ILE A 127 -13.60 -4.02 17.43
N GLY A 128 -14.06 -4.09 18.69
CA GLY A 128 -14.37 -2.90 19.48
C GLY A 128 -13.15 -1.98 19.72
N MET A 129 -11.94 -2.55 19.81
CA MET A 129 -10.70 -1.77 19.90
C MET A 129 -10.44 -0.99 18.60
N TYR A 130 -10.55 -1.63 17.44
CA TYR A 130 -10.37 -0.95 16.14
C TYR A 130 -11.45 0.07 15.86
N GLU A 131 -12.72 -0.24 16.13
CA GLU A 131 -13.84 0.69 16.00
C GLU A 131 -13.65 1.94 16.85
N LYS A 132 -13.16 1.77 18.09
CA LYS A 132 -12.82 2.90 18.95
C LYS A 132 -11.69 3.74 18.35
N ASN A 133 -10.61 3.11 17.88
CA ASN A 133 -9.49 3.83 17.27
C ASN A 133 -9.92 4.62 16.02
N ILE A 134 -10.76 4.02 15.17
CA ILE A 134 -11.35 4.72 14.01
C ILE A 134 -12.15 5.94 14.48
N ALA A 135 -13.04 5.76 15.45
CA ALA A 135 -13.86 6.86 15.96
C ALA A 135 -13.01 7.96 16.63
N ASP A 136 -11.87 7.63 17.24
CA ASP A 136 -10.95 8.61 17.81
C ASP A 136 -10.23 9.41 16.71
N ILE A 137 -9.82 8.77 15.60
CA ILE A 137 -9.22 9.44 14.44
C ILE A 137 -10.24 10.35 13.74
N GLU A 138 -11.46 9.87 13.49
CA GLU A 138 -12.53 10.64 12.83
C GLU A 138 -12.95 11.88 13.64
N ARG A 139 -12.77 11.86 14.97
CA ARG A 139 -13.07 13.00 15.85
C ARG A 139 -11.92 14.00 15.99
N ASP A 140 -10.72 13.64 15.55
CA ASP A 140 -9.55 14.53 15.65
C ASP A 140 -9.53 15.52 14.47
N PRO A 141 -9.69 16.83 14.74
CA PRO A 141 -9.75 17.85 13.69
C PRO A 141 -8.47 17.95 12.87
N THR A 142 -7.36 17.38 13.34
CA THR A 142 -6.08 17.33 12.64
C THR A 142 -6.19 16.56 11.32
N PHE A 143 -7.02 15.52 11.26
CA PHE A 143 -7.18 14.70 10.06
C PHE A 143 -8.24 15.22 9.09
N GLY A 144 -9.12 16.14 9.52
CA GLY A 144 -10.11 16.79 8.65
C GLY A 144 -11.02 15.81 7.88
N LEU A 145 -11.34 14.66 8.50
CA LEU A 145 -12.12 13.55 7.93
C LEU A 145 -13.62 13.68 8.17
#